data_AF-A0A522LNT0-F1
#
_entry.id   AF-A0A522LNT0-F1
#
_cell.length_a   1.000
_cell.length_b   1.000
_cell.length_c   1.000
_cell.angle_alpha   90.00
_cell.angle_beta   90.00
_cell.angle_gamma   90.00
#
_symmetry.space_group_name_H-M   'P 1'
#
loop_
_entity.id
_entity.type
_entity.pdbx_description
1 polymer ?
#
loop_
_entity_poly.entity_id
_entity_poly.type
_entity_poly.pdbx_seq_one_letter_code
_entity_poly.pdbx_strand_id
1 'polypeptide(L)'
;MGYFSRLIIFIFAALQILRLPTSPQFMDIYYHIQTAWGFIQSGGYSPWDFWEYAPFGRSHIYPPLFHILLALFMKAGVSVVLLVKLFEGAAPVIFLIILWDFIRKNYGEQLGFFVTVTFCSSFAFCAFLSNHIPASLALILGFLSLGELFKKRVSRAVILLTLCFYTHISVPWLFVFSCVIYAVMNKDYRRDSFRVILYSLLLSLPMLSFELVNLPFIQSVGNDFPAKFHLQVKLIDYILAGFGLFLAARMAPRYRFFVSLFLAGFIFLSYPYRFLSAEGYLPVILLSALAMQWIWQWLKTRMFKAQRMLIGALILFFLFVSPVLILDKPAPSSRVNYKLEWMDSALSGILLGKGSSIWFPQMYLPAADIIRRNSVKEDIIYSGINFSGVILGALSQRATSNAIFPEV
;
A
#
# COMPACT_ATOMS: atom_id res chain seq x y z
N MET A 1 0.36 2.01 27.61
CA MET A 1 0.80 1.95 26.20
C MET A 1 -0.40 1.86 25.25
N GLY A 2 -1.38 0.98 25.48
CA GLY A 2 -2.57 0.89 24.62
C GLY A 2 -3.34 2.21 24.41
N TYR A 3 -3.49 3.03 25.47
CA TYR A 3 -4.09 4.38 25.35
C TYR A 3 -3.31 5.29 24.39
N PHE A 4 -1.98 5.35 24.50
CA PHE A 4 -1.14 6.18 23.65
C PHE A 4 -1.17 5.75 22.19
N SER A 5 -1.23 4.44 21.90
CA SER A 5 -1.42 3.96 20.53
C SER A 5 -2.70 4.50 19.92
N ARG A 6 -3.83 4.40 20.65
CA ARG A 6 -5.13 4.89 20.19
C ARG A 6 -5.12 6.39 19.96
N LEU A 7 -4.46 7.15 20.85
CA LEU A 7 -4.29 8.59 20.69
C LEU A 7 -3.50 8.93 19.42
N ILE A 8 -2.37 8.25 19.15
CA ILE A 8 -1.59 8.47 17.93
C ILE A 8 -2.42 8.11 16.68
N ILE A 9 -3.12 6.98 16.69
CA ILE A 9 -4.01 6.56 15.59
C ILE A 9 -5.11 7.60 15.36
N PHE A 10 -5.72 8.12 16.43
CA PHE A 10 -6.75 9.16 16.34
C PHE A 10 -6.19 10.46 15.76
N ILE A 11 -5.02 10.93 16.23
CA ILE A 11 -4.34 12.10 15.68
C ILE A 11 -4.02 11.88 14.20
N PHE A 12 -3.46 10.73 13.85
CA PHE A 12 -3.15 10.37 12.47
C PHE A 12 -4.40 10.39 11.58
N ALA A 13 -5.52 9.81 12.05
CA ALA A 13 -6.79 9.83 11.34
C ALA A 13 -7.34 11.25 11.16
N ALA A 14 -7.30 12.08 12.21
CA ALA A 14 -7.71 13.48 12.15
C ALA A 14 -6.86 14.27 11.15
N LEU A 15 -5.54 14.07 11.14
CA LEU A 15 -4.63 14.69 10.17
C LEU A 15 -4.93 14.24 8.74
N GLN A 16 -5.25 12.98 8.51
CA GLN A 16 -5.67 12.48 7.19
C GLN A 16 -6.98 13.14 6.73
N ILE A 17 -7.95 13.36 7.63
CA ILE A 17 -9.19 14.10 7.32
C ILE A 17 -8.86 15.55 6.93
N LEU A 18 -7.99 16.23 7.69
CA LEU A 18 -7.55 17.60 7.39
C LEU A 18 -6.81 17.70 6.05
N ARG A 19 -6.20 16.60 5.58
CA ARG A 19 -5.49 16.53 4.30
C ARG A 19 -6.41 16.28 3.10
N LEU A 20 -7.64 15.83 3.29
CA LEU A 20 -8.60 15.54 2.21
C LEU A 20 -8.81 16.66 1.16
N PRO A 21 -8.71 17.97 1.50
CA PRO A 21 -8.78 19.03 0.48
C PRO A 21 -7.68 18.95 -0.57
N THR A 22 -6.52 18.38 -0.22
CA THR A 22 -5.37 18.22 -1.14
C THR A 22 -5.47 16.98 -2.04
N SER A 23 -6.37 16.06 -1.71
CA SER A 23 -6.70 14.89 -2.53
C SER A 23 -7.68 15.23 -3.67
N PRO A 24 -7.67 14.48 -4.78
CA PRO A 24 -6.78 13.35 -5.09
C PRO A 24 -5.32 13.76 -5.28
N GLN A 25 -4.36 13.05 -4.70
CA GLN A 25 -2.95 13.42 -4.86
C GLN A 25 -2.24 12.62 -5.95
N PHE A 26 -2.75 11.42 -6.25
CA PHE A 26 -2.04 10.45 -7.04
C PHE A 26 -2.75 10.11 -8.33
N MET A 27 -1.98 9.66 -9.32
CA MET A 27 -2.49 9.34 -10.66
C MET A 27 -3.20 7.97 -10.65
N ASP A 28 -2.66 7.00 -9.90
CA ASP A 28 -3.13 5.61 -9.85
C ASP A 28 -4.65 5.49 -9.67
N ILE A 29 -5.24 6.28 -8.78
CA ILE A 29 -6.67 6.20 -8.47
C ILE A 29 -7.58 6.62 -9.63
N TYR A 30 -7.15 7.52 -10.53
CA TYR A 30 -7.98 7.88 -11.68
C TYR A 30 -8.06 6.73 -12.69
N TYR A 31 -6.99 5.95 -12.86
CA TYR A 31 -7.05 4.71 -13.65
C TYR A 31 -8.06 3.72 -13.07
N HIS A 32 -8.07 3.57 -11.73
CA HIS A 32 -9.03 2.68 -11.08
C HIS A 32 -10.47 3.16 -11.23
N ILE A 33 -10.72 4.46 -11.16
CA ILE A 33 -12.03 5.05 -11.44
C ILE A 33 -12.43 4.83 -12.90
N GLN A 34 -11.53 5.05 -13.84
CA GLN A 34 -11.82 4.87 -15.27
C GLN A 34 -12.11 3.40 -15.59
N THR A 35 -11.35 2.48 -15.01
CA THR A 35 -11.62 1.03 -15.07
C THR A 35 -12.99 0.70 -14.48
N ALA A 36 -13.32 1.26 -13.32
CA ALA A 36 -14.62 1.04 -12.69
C ALA A 36 -15.77 1.56 -13.57
N TRP A 37 -15.59 2.71 -14.23
CA TRP A 37 -16.53 3.20 -15.24
C TRP A 37 -16.64 2.24 -16.44
N GLY A 38 -15.52 1.72 -16.93
CA GLY A 38 -15.49 0.69 -17.98
C GLY A 38 -16.33 -0.53 -17.60
N PHE A 39 -16.17 -1.05 -16.38
CA PHE A 39 -16.98 -2.16 -15.87
C PHE A 39 -18.48 -1.84 -15.80
N ILE A 40 -18.83 -0.58 -15.52
CA ILE A 40 -20.23 -0.14 -15.57
C ILE A 40 -20.76 -0.20 -17.00
N GLN A 41 -19.99 0.27 -18.00
CA GLN A 41 -20.41 0.26 -19.41
C GLN A 41 -20.51 -1.15 -19.98
N SER A 42 -19.61 -2.07 -19.62
CA SER A 42 -19.65 -3.47 -20.05
C SER A 42 -20.70 -4.32 -19.33
N GLY A 43 -21.42 -3.75 -18.35
CA GLY A 43 -22.40 -4.49 -17.54
C GLY A 43 -21.79 -5.41 -16.47
N GLY A 44 -20.47 -5.38 -16.25
CA GLY A 44 -19.75 -6.23 -15.31
C GLY A 44 -18.25 -6.18 -15.52
N TYR A 45 -17.51 -7.10 -14.89
CA TYR A 45 -16.07 -7.26 -15.12
C TYR A 45 -15.77 -7.41 -16.62
N SER A 46 -14.84 -6.61 -17.13
CA SER A 46 -14.34 -6.71 -18.51
C SER A 46 -12.88 -7.14 -18.51
N PRO A 47 -12.51 -8.24 -19.19
CA PRO A 47 -11.13 -8.60 -19.43
C PRO A 47 -10.47 -7.76 -20.53
N TRP A 48 -11.22 -6.84 -21.17
CA TRP A 48 -10.74 -5.94 -22.21
C TRP A 48 -10.86 -4.49 -21.75
N ASP A 49 -9.72 -3.80 -21.68
CA ASP A 49 -9.55 -2.40 -21.35
C ASP A 49 -9.86 -1.55 -22.58
N PHE A 50 -11.15 -1.31 -22.86
CA PHE A 50 -11.60 -0.40 -23.92
C PHE A 50 -11.70 1.06 -23.45
N TRP A 51 -11.50 1.31 -22.16
CA TRP A 51 -11.64 2.63 -21.56
C TRP A 51 -10.33 3.42 -21.60
N GLU A 52 -9.17 2.76 -21.52
CA GLU A 52 -7.89 3.28 -21.97
C GLU A 52 -7.51 2.66 -23.33
N TYR A 53 -6.54 3.24 -24.03
CA TYR A 53 -6.08 2.77 -25.36
C TYR A 53 -7.18 2.69 -26.42
N ALA A 54 -8.28 3.43 -26.23
CA ALA A 54 -9.38 3.42 -27.18
C ALA A 54 -8.93 4.01 -28.54
N PRO A 55 -9.44 3.49 -29.67
CA PRO A 55 -10.54 2.52 -29.80
C PRO A 55 -10.12 1.04 -29.69
N PHE A 56 -8.82 0.74 -29.73
CA PHE A 56 -8.36 -0.63 -29.81
C PHE A 56 -8.51 -1.36 -28.47
N GLY A 57 -8.08 -0.72 -27.39
CA GLY A 57 -8.01 -1.33 -26.07
C GLY A 57 -6.92 -2.39 -25.96
N ARG A 58 -6.89 -3.08 -24.81
CA ARG A 58 -5.93 -4.16 -24.51
C ARG A 58 -6.48 -5.15 -23.49
N SER A 59 -5.73 -6.20 -23.19
CA SER A 59 -6.08 -7.11 -22.10
C SER A 59 -6.00 -6.42 -20.73
N HIS A 60 -7.08 -6.50 -19.94
CA HIS A 60 -7.15 -5.95 -18.59
C HIS A 60 -6.71 -6.97 -17.53
N ILE A 61 -5.42 -6.95 -17.24
CA ILE A 61 -4.74 -7.92 -16.35
C ILE A 61 -4.90 -7.65 -14.85
N TYR A 62 -5.45 -6.50 -14.46
CA TYR A 62 -5.49 -6.11 -13.05
C TYR A 62 -6.62 -6.85 -12.31
N PRO A 63 -6.40 -7.27 -11.05
CA PRO A 63 -7.45 -7.93 -10.28
C PRO A 63 -8.68 -7.04 -10.02
N PRO A 64 -9.89 -7.58 -10.14
CA PRO A 64 -11.09 -6.76 -10.33
C PRO A 64 -11.76 -6.28 -9.03
N LEU A 65 -11.41 -6.78 -7.85
CA LEU A 65 -12.18 -6.56 -6.62
C LEU A 65 -12.31 -5.07 -6.30
N PHE A 66 -11.21 -4.32 -6.39
CA PHE A 66 -11.23 -2.90 -6.08
C PHE A 66 -12.08 -2.11 -7.09
N HIS A 67 -11.96 -2.41 -8.38
CA HIS A 67 -12.75 -1.76 -9.41
C HIS A 67 -14.24 -2.08 -9.31
N ILE A 68 -14.59 -3.32 -8.94
CA ILE A 68 -15.97 -3.71 -8.66
C ILE A 68 -16.53 -2.90 -7.48
N LEU A 69 -15.77 -2.74 -6.40
CA LEU A 69 -16.18 -1.91 -5.27
C LEU A 69 -16.43 -0.46 -5.69
N LEU A 70 -15.51 0.13 -6.45
CA LEU A 70 -15.68 1.47 -7.01
C LEU A 70 -16.92 1.57 -7.90
N ALA A 71 -17.12 0.59 -8.80
CA ALA A 71 -18.26 0.56 -9.71
C ALA A 71 -19.59 0.48 -8.96
N LEU A 72 -19.67 -0.28 -7.86
CA LEU A 72 -20.85 -0.35 -7.00
C LEU A 72 -21.18 1.02 -6.39
N PHE A 73 -20.19 1.72 -5.82
CA PHE A 73 -20.42 3.05 -5.26
C PHE A 73 -20.79 4.09 -6.32
N MET A 74 -20.15 4.04 -7.49
CA MET A 74 -20.48 4.92 -8.61
C MET A 74 -21.91 4.68 -9.11
N LYS A 75 -22.34 3.42 -9.24
CA LYS A 75 -23.74 3.07 -9.55
C LYS A 75 -24.72 3.51 -8.47
N ALA A 76 -24.30 3.53 -7.20
CA ALA A 76 -25.09 4.06 -6.10
C ALA A 76 -25.16 5.60 -6.05
N GLY A 77 -24.54 6.30 -7.02
CA GLY A 77 -24.60 7.76 -7.14
C GLY A 77 -23.53 8.51 -6.35
N VAL A 78 -22.54 7.82 -5.77
CA VAL A 78 -21.42 8.49 -5.10
C VAL A 78 -20.52 9.15 -6.15
N SER A 79 -20.20 10.43 -5.95
CA SER A 79 -19.36 11.16 -6.90
C SER A 79 -17.94 10.60 -6.93
N VAL A 80 -17.35 10.57 -8.14
CA VAL A 80 -15.98 10.10 -8.38
C VAL A 80 -14.98 10.77 -7.44
N VAL A 81 -15.03 12.11 -7.36
CA VAL A 81 -14.09 12.89 -6.53
C VAL A 81 -14.20 12.51 -5.06
N LEU A 82 -15.42 12.29 -4.55
CA LEU A 82 -15.61 11.87 -3.16
C LEU A 82 -15.04 10.47 -2.92
N LEU A 83 -15.28 9.52 -3.85
CA LEU A 83 -14.72 8.17 -3.73
C LEU A 83 -13.21 8.19 -3.64
N VAL A 84 -12.56 8.93 -4.54
CA VAL A 84 -11.10 9.05 -4.53
C VAL A 84 -10.59 9.60 -3.20
N LYS A 85 -11.17 10.71 -2.73
CA LYS A 85 -10.81 11.30 -1.44
C LYS A 85 -10.98 10.33 -0.27
N LEU A 86 -12.09 9.59 -0.25
CA LEU A 86 -12.36 8.60 0.80
C LEU A 86 -11.34 7.47 0.80
N PHE A 87 -11.04 6.88 -0.36
CA PHE A 87 -10.11 5.76 -0.43
C PHE A 87 -8.65 6.18 -0.16
N GLU A 88 -8.17 7.29 -0.74
CA GLU A 88 -6.82 7.79 -0.45
C GLU A 88 -6.63 8.14 1.04
N GLY A 89 -7.62 8.80 1.64
CA GLY A 89 -7.55 9.21 3.05
C GLY A 89 -7.72 8.05 4.03
N ALA A 90 -8.64 7.12 3.75
CA ALA A 90 -8.98 6.04 4.66
C ALA A 90 -8.00 4.86 4.61
N ALA A 91 -7.40 4.55 3.45
CA ALA A 91 -6.56 3.36 3.31
C ALA A 91 -5.39 3.31 4.31
N PRO A 92 -4.58 4.38 4.52
CA PRO A 92 -3.52 4.38 5.53
C PRO A 92 -4.04 4.20 6.96
N VAL A 93 -5.19 4.81 7.28
CA VAL A 93 -5.79 4.75 8.62
C VAL A 93 -6.32 3.36 8.93
N ILE A 94 -7.08 2.77 8.02
CA ILE A 94 -7.63 1.42 8.16
C ILE A 94 -6.47 0.42 8.26
N PHE A 95 -5.46 0.54 7.40
CA PHE A 95 -4.29 -0.34 7.47
C PHE A 95 -3.56 -0.24 8.82
N LEU A 96 -3.30 0.97 9.32
CA LEU A 96 -2.68 1.16 10.63
C LEU A 96 -3.51 0.54 11.77
N ILE A 97 -4.84 0.69 11.75
CA ILE A 97 -5.74 0.09 12.75
C ILE A 97 -5.66 -1.43 12.72
N ILE A 98 -5.72 -2.04 11.52
CA ILE A 98 -5.65 -3.50 11.36
C ILE A 98 -4.29 -4.03 11.79
N LEU A 99 -3.20 -3.37 11.39
CA LEU A 99 -1.85 -3.73 11.79
C LEU A 99 -1.67 -3.64 13.31
N TRP A 100 -2.08 -2.52 13.91
CA TRP A 100 -2.03 -2.32 15.35
C TRP A 100 -2.83 -3.38 16.11
N ASP A 101 -4.07 -3.66 15.69
CA ASP A 101 -4.91 -4.64 16.36
C ASP A 101 -4.35 -6.07 16.23
N PHE A 102 -3.86 -6.44 15.05
CA PHE A 102 -3.18 -7.72 14.83
C PHE A 102 -1.98 -7.86 15.76
N ILE A 103 -1.10 -6.86 15.83
CA ILE A 103 0.10 -6.92 16.67
C ILE A 103 -0.26 -6.94 18.16
N ARG A 104 -1.20 -6.08 18.59
CA ARG A 104 -1.66 -6.01 19.97
C ARG A 104 -2.20 -7.36 20.46
N LYS A 105 -3.05 -8.01 19.66
CA LYS A 105 -3.68 -9.29 20.03
C LYS A 105 -2.68 -10.45 20.08
N ASN A 106 -1.73 -10.50 19.15
CA ASN A 106 -0.83 -11.65 19.01
C ASN A 106 0.51 -11.50 19.74
N TYR A 107 0.96 -10.26 19.99
CA TYR A 107 2.29 -9.98 20.54
C TYR A 107 2.29 -9.05 21.76
N GLY A 108 1.16 -8.39 22.05
CA GLY A 108 0.96 -7.56 23.24
C GLY A 108 0.90 -6.05 22.96
N GLU A 109 0.29 -5.30 23.87
CA GLU A 109 0.02 -3.87 23.70
C GLU A 109 1.27 -3.01 23.52
N GLN A 110 2.36 -3.38 24.17
CA GLN A 110 3.59 -2.62 24.11
C GLN A 110 4.22 -2.66 22.72
N LEU A 111 4.24 -3.82 22.06
CA LEU A 111 4.71 -3.91 20.68
C LEU A 111 3.76 -3.18 19.73
N GLY A 112 2.45 -3.30 19.96
CA GLY A 112 1.45 -2.53 19.20
C GLY A 112 1.72 -1.02 19.25
N PHE A 113 2.11 -0.48 20.40
CA PHE A 113 2.54 0.92 20.52
C PHE A 113 3.76 1.25 19.67
N PHE A 114 4.83 0.47 19.74
CA PHE A 114 6.02 0.75 18.93
C PHE A 114 5.78 0.58 17.44
N VAL A 115 4.92 -0.35 17.02
CA VAL A 115 4.48 -0.48 15.61
C VAL A 115 3.73 0.78 15.16
N THR A 116 2.87 1.35 16.00
CA THR A 116 2.22 2.63 15.67
C THR A 116 3.24 3.76 15.50
N VAL A 117 4.26 3.82 16.35
CA VAL A 117 5.33 4.84 16.28
C VAL A 117 6.19 4.68 15.02
N THR A 118 6.67 3.46 14.72
CA THR A 118 7.50 3.20 13.53
C THR A 118 6.70 3.28 12.23
N PHE A 119 5.40 2.98 12.25
CA PHE A 119 4.55 3.27 11.11
C PHE A 119 4.49 4.78 10.84
N CYS A 120 4.25 5.57 11.89
CA CYS A 120 4.13 7.02 11.78
C CYS A 120 5.48 7.72 11.54
N SER A 121 6.61 7.02 11.64
CA SER A 121 7.93 7.59 11.30
C SER A 121 8.18 7.67 9.81
N SER A 122 7.27 7.15 8.96
CA SER A 122 7.43 7.11 7.51
C SER A 122 6.29 7.75 6.72
N PHE A 123 6.53 8.96 6.22
CA PHE A 123 5.65 9.61 5.26
C PHE A 123 5.66 8.87 3.92
N ALA A 124 6.82 8.41 3.45
CA ALA A 124 6.95 7.58 2.25
C ALA A 124 5.96 6.42 2.22
N PHE A 125 5.90 5.66 3.32
CA PHE A 125 5.01 4.50 3.42
C PHE A 125 3.54 4.92 3.54
N CYS A 126 3.23 6.02 4.23
CA CYS A 126 1.89 6.59 4.28
C CYS A 126 1.41 7.06 2.89
N ALA A 127 2.29 7.73 2.14
CA ALA A 127 2.04 8.17 0.77
C ALA A 127 1.86 6.97 -0.16
N PHE A 128 2.68 5.91 -0.02
CA PHE A 128 2.48 4.64 -0.72
C PHE A 128 1.08 4.08 -0.47
N LEU A 129 0.63 4.02 0.80
CA LEU A 129 -0.68 3.48 1.13
C LEU A 129 -1.84 4.33 0.58
N SER A 130 -1.60 5.62 0.39
CA SER A 130 -2.58 6.53 -0.21
C SER A 130 -2.57 6.45 -1.74
N ASN A 131 -1.41 6.18 -2.34
CA ASN A 131 -1.20 6.12 -3.78
C ASN A 131 -1.68 4.78 -4.35
N HIS A 132 -1.18 3.67 -3.82
CA HIS A 132 -1.46 2.33 -4.33
C HIS A 132 -2.57 1.67 -3.51
N ILE A 133 -3.79 2.18 -3.69
CA ILE A 133 -4.97 1.75 -2.92
C ILE A 133 -5.25 0.24 -3.06
N PRO A 134 -5.19 -0.39 -4.26
CA PRO A 134 -5.39 -1.84 -4.34
C PRO A 134 -4.32 -2.62 -3.57
N ALA A 135 -3.04 -2.20 -3.63
CA ALA A 135 -1.97 -2.82 -2.85
C ALA A 135 -2.24 -2.69 -1.34
N SER A 136 -2.72 -1.53 -0.92
CA SER A 136 -3.09 -1.25 0.48
C SER A 136 -4.25 -2.10 0.97
N LEU A 137 -5.30 -2.24 0.15
CA LEU A 137 -6.43 -3.12 0.45
C LEU A 137 -5.99 -4.59 0.50
N ALA A 138 -5.10 -5.03 -0.40
CA ALA A 138 -4.51 -6.36 -0.36
C ALA A 138 -3.68 -6.59 0.90
N LEU A 139 -2.91 -5.60 1.37
CA LEU A 139 -2.20 -5.66 2.66
C LEU A 139 -3.18 -5.80 3.84
N ILE A 140 -4.28 -5.05 3.84
CA ILE A 140 -5.36 -5.16 4.84
C ILE A 140 -5.93 -6.59 4.85
N LEU A 141 -6.33 -7.10 3.69
CA LEU A 141 -6.89 -8.45 3.55
C LEU A 141 -5.90 -9.54 3.95
N GLY A 142 -4.62 -9.38 3.61
CA GLY A 142 -3.56 -10.29 3.98
C GLY A 142 -3.34 -10.38 5.49
N PHE A 143 -3.28 -9.24 6.20
CA PHE A 143 -3.22 -9.26 7.68
C PHE A 143 -4.48 -9.81 8.34
N LEU A 144 -5.67 -9.52 7.79
CA LEU A 144 -6.91 -10.12 8.26
C LEU A 144 -6.89 -11.65 8.08
N SER A 145 -6.41 -12.14 6.93
CA SER A 145 -6.26 -13.57 6.65
C SER A 145 -5.31 -14.23 7.66
N LEU A 146 -4.13 -13.64 7.89
CA LEU A 146 -3.18 -14.10 8.91
C LEU A 146 -3.79 -14.09 10.32
N GLY A 147 -4.58 -13.07 10.65
CA GLY A 147 -5.29 -12.97 11.91
C GLY A 147 -6.27 -14.11 12.14
N GLU A 148 -6.98 -14.55 11.10
CA GLU A 148 -7.87 -15.71 11.18
C GLU A 148 -7.09 -17.05 11.15
N LEU A 149 -5.95 -17.12 10.44
CA LEU A 149 -5.04 -18.27 10.48
C LEU A 149 -4.49 -18.50 11.90
N PHE A 150 -4.08 -17.44 12.60
CA PHE A 150 -3.58 -17.52 13.98
C PHE A 150 -4.68 -17.95 14.97
N LYS A 151 -5.95 -17.75 14.63
CA LYS A 151 -7.12 -18.27 15.37
C LYS A 151 -7.56 -19.66 14.90
N LYS A 152 -6.80 -20.31 14.00
CA LYS A 152 -7.13 -21.62 13.40
C LYS A 152 -8.44 -21.64 12.59
N ARG A 153 -8.92 -20.48 12.14
CA ARG A 153 -10.16 -20.34 11.36
C ARG A 153 -9.85 -20.40 9.86
N VAL A 154 -9.45 -21.58 9.40
CA VAL A 154 -8.94 -21.83 8.03
C VAL A 154 -9.87 -21.27 6.94
N SER A 155 -11.17 -21.54 7.00
CA SER A 155 -12.10 -21.12 5.93
C SER A 155 -12.16 -19.60 5.77
N ARG A 156 -12.12 -18.84 6.88
CA ARG A 156 -12.10 -17.37 6.82
C ARG A 156 -10.78 -16.84 6.29
N ALA A 157 -9.66 -17.46 6.70
CA ALA A 157 -8.35 -17.12 6.19
C ALA A 157 -8.24 -17.38 4.68
N VAL A 158 -8.81 -18.49 4.19
CA VAL A 158 -8.91 -18.81 2.76
C VAL A 158 -9.67 -17.72 2.02
N ILE A 159 -10.90 -17.38 2.45
CA ILE A 159 -11.70 -16.35 1.78
C ILE A 159 -10.95 -15.02 1.71
N LEU A 160 -10.33 -14.60 2.81
CA LEU A 160 -9.60 -13.33 2.87
C LEU A 160 -8.34 -13.32 1.99
N LEU A 161 -7.61 -14.44 1.91
CA LEU A 161 -6.43 -14.54 1.04
C LEU A 161 -6.82 -14.66 -0.44
N THR A 162 -7.92 -15.34 -0.76
CA THR A 162 -8.52 -15.31 -2.10
C THR A 162 -8.91 -13.89 -2.49
N LEU A 163 -9.62 -13.15 -1.63
CA LEU A 163 -9.96 -11.75 -1.91
C LEU A 163 -8.70 -10.88 -2.10
N CYS A 164 -7.62 -11.18 -1.39
CA CYS A 164 -6.33 -10.54 -1.62
C CYS A 164 -5.84 -10.74 -3.06
N PHE A 165 -5.88 -11.98 -3.60
CA PHE A 165 -5.58 -12.26 -5.01
C PHE A 165 -6.48 -11.52 -5.99
N TYR A 166 -7.76 -11.40 -5.69
CA TYR A 166 -8.68 -10.59 -6.50
C TYR A 166 -8.50 -9.08 -6.33
N THR A 167 -7.60 -8.61 -5.44
CA THR A 167 -7.35 -7.18 -5.21
C THR A 167 -6.06 -6.67 -5.85
N HIS A 168 -4.98 -7.47 -5.84
CA HIS A 168 -3.69 -7.02 -6.34
C HIS A 168 -2.82 -8.19 -6.80
N ILE A 169 -2.04 -8.01 -7.87
CA ILE A 169 -1.26 -9.07 -8.51
C ILE A 169 -0.09 -9.60 -7.65
N SER A 170 0.72 -8.71 -7.04
CA SER A 170 1.93 -9.10 -6.31
C SER A 170 1.79 -9.26 -4.78
N VAL A 171 1.00 -8.41 -4.12
CA VAL A 171 0.85 -8.41 -2.65
C VAL A 171 0.41 -9.75 -2.03
N PRO A 172 -0.52 -10.53 -2.61
CA PRO A 172 -0.92 -11.83 -2.06
C PRO A 172 0.26 -12.79 -1.92
N TRP A 173 1.22 -12.73 -2.83
CA TRP A 173 2.41 -13.57 -2.80
C TRP A 173 3.29 -13.30 -1.58
N LEU A 174 3.35 -12.05 -1.08
CA LEU A 174 4.03 -11.72 0.18
C LEU A 174 3.47 -12.58 1.33
N PHE A 175 2.14 -12.70 1.39
CA PHE A 175 1.46 -13.47 2.43
C PHE A 175 1.56 -14.97 2.21
N VAL A 176 1.49 -15.45 0.95
CA VAL A 176 1.70 -16.86 0.60
C VAL A 176 3.11 -17.30 1.03
N PHE A 177 4.16 -16.59 0.61
CA PHE A 177 5.54 -16.94 0.97
C PHE A 177 5.77 -16.82 2.47
N SER A 178 5.21 -15.79 3.12
CA SER A 178 5.27 -15.68 4.58
C SER A 178 4.63 -16.89 5.27
N CYS A 179 3.46 -17.35 4.79
CA CYS A 179 2.79 -18.54 5.32
C CYS A 179 3.59 -19.82 5.08
N VAL A 180 4.21 -19.99 3.90
CA VAL A 180 5.07 -21.15 3.60
C VAL A 180 6.25 -21.19 4.57
N ILE A 181 6.99 -20.10 4.70
CA ILE A 181 8.16 -20.02 5.58
C ILE A 181 7.73 -20.22 7.04
N TYR A 182 6.62 -19.61 7.45
CA TYR A 182 6.07 -19.78 8.80
C TYR A 182 5.64 -21.23 9.08
N ALA A 183 5.02 -21.92 8.12
CA ALA A 183 4.62 -23.33 8.22
C ALA A 183 5.81 -24.29 8.37
N VAL A 184 6.92 -23.96 7.70
CA VAL A 184 8.19 -24.70 7.83
C VAL A 184 8.75 -24.52 9.24
N MET A 185 8.84 -23.27 9.71
CA MET A 185 9.40 -22.91 11.02
C MET A 185 8.50 -23.29 12.20
N ASN A 186 7.18 -23.38 12.01
CA ASN A 186 6.20 -23.62 13.07
C ASN A 186 5.30 -24.83 12.74
N LYS A 187 5.64 -25.98 13.35
CA LYS A 187 4.92 -27.25 13.17
C LYS A 187 3.43 -27.14 13.53
N ASP A 188 3.08 -26.34 14.53
CA ASP A 188 1.69 -26.23 15.03
C ASP A 188 0.77 -25.61 13.98
N TYR A 189 1.29 -24.73 13.11
CA TYR A 189 0.51 -24.06 12.06
C TYR A 189 0.69 -24.68 10.68
N ARG A 190 1.56 -25.67 10.53
CA ARG A 190 1.95 -26.22 9.22
C ARG A 190 0.75 -26.63 8.37
N ARG A 191 -0.11 -27.49 8.91
CA ARG A 191 -1.27 -28.03 8.19
C ARG A 191 -2.24 -26.93 7.78
N ASP A 192 -2.51 -25.99 8.69
CA ASP A 192 -3.48 -24.92 8.46
C ASP A 192 -2.96 -23.90 7.45
N SER A 193 -1.68 -23.51 7.55
CA SER A 193 -1.04 -22.63 6.58
C SER A 193 -1.08 -23.22 5.17
N PHE A 194 -0.71 -24.49 5.00
CA PHE A 194 -0.75 -25.13 3.68
C PHE A 194 -2.17 -25.29 3.14
N ARG A 195 -3.17 -25.56 4.00
CA ARG A 195 -4.59 -25.55 3.60
C ARG A 195 -5.05 -24.17 3.14
N VAL A 196 -4.69 -23.12 3.88
CA VAL A 196 -5.01 -21.74 3.51
C VAL A 196 -4.41 -21.42 2.14
N ILE A 197 -3.13 -21.71 1.92
CA ILE A 197 -2.46 -21.49 0.64
C ILE A 197 -3.14 -22.29 -0.47
N LEU A 198 -3.28 -23.61 -0.31
CA LEU A 198 -3.82 -24.49 -1.34
C LEU A 198 -5.22 -24.06 -1.78
N TYR A 199 -6.14 -23.91 -0.83
CA TYR A 199 -7.51 -23.54 -1.17
C TYR A 199 -7.63 -22.12 -1.70
N SER A 200 -6.80 -21.18 -1.24
CA SER A 200 -6.82 -19.81 -1.78
C SER A 200 -6.34 -19.78 -3.22
N LEU A 201 -5.28 -20.53 -3.56
CA LEU A 201 -4.78 -20.67 -4.92
C LEU A 201 -5.80 -21.35 -5.84
N LEU A 202 -6.47 -22.40 -5.37
CA LEU A 202 -7.53 -23.06 -6.13
C LEU A 202 -8.70 -22.12 -6.44
N LEU A 203 -9.15 -21.34 -5.46
CA LEU A 203 -10.22 -20.37 -5.66
C LEU A 203 -9.80 -19.16 -6.51
N SER A 204 -8.51 -18.83 -6.52
CA SER A 204 -7.96 -17.72 -7.32
C SER A 204 -7.49 -18.16 -8.71
N LEU A 205 -7.62 -19.45 -9.03
CA LEU A 205 -7.13 -20.02 -10.28
C LEU A 205 -7.63 -19.30 -11.53
N PRO A 206 -8.93 -18.91 -11.64
CA PRO A 206 -9.40 -18.19 -12.83
C PRO A 206 -8.63 -16.88 -13.08
N MET A 207 -8.38 -16.10 -12.01
CA MET A 207 -7.63 -14.85 -12.12
C MET A 207 -6.15 -15.12 -12.42
N LEU A 208 -5.53 -16.06 -11.70
CA LEU A 208 -4.12 -16.42 -11.89
C LEU A 208 -3.84 -16.94 -13.31
N SER A 209 -4.74 -17.78 -13.85
CA SER A 209 -4.63 -18.26 -15.22
C SER A 209 -4.76 -17.12 -16.22
N PHE A 210 -5.69 -16.19 -15.99
CA PHE A 210 -5.85 -15.02 -16.85
C PHE A 210 -4.59 -14.12 -16.82
N GLU A 211 -4.05 -13.83 -15.64
CA GLU A 211 -2.81 -13.06 -15.49
C GLU A 211 -1.64 -13.73 -16.19
N LEU A 212 -1.46 -15.05 -16.01
CA LEU A 212 -0.37 -15.82 -16.63
C LEU A 212 -0.40 -15.77 -18.16
N VAL A 213 -1.57 -15.94 -18.78
CA VAL A 213 -1.73 -15.87 -20.24
C VAL A 213 -1.41 -14.48 -20.77
N ASN A 214 -1.66 -13.44 -19.98
CA ASN A 214 -1.51 -12.04 -20.38
C ASN A 214 -0.24 -11.37 -19.84
N LEU A 215 0.67 -12.12 -19.18
CA LEU A 215 1.97 -11.60 -18.72
C LEU A 215 2.79 -10.86 -19.80
N PRO A 216 2.79 -11.28 -21.08
CA PRO A 216 3.53 -10.55 -22.12
C PRO A 216 3.13 -9.07 -22.24
N PHE A 217 1.89 -8.70 -21.91
CA PHE A 217 1.42 -7.31 -21.89
C PHE A 217 2.06 -6.45 -20.78
N ILE A 218 2.66 -7.08 -19.75
CA ILE A 218 3.38 -6.38 -18.66
C ILE A 218 4.85 -6.15 -19.04
N GLN A 219 5.46 -7.13 -19.72
CA GLN A 219 6.91 -7.23 -19.87
C GLN A 219 7.51 -6.24 -20.87
N SER A 220 6.71 -5.72 -21.82
CA SER A 220 7.22 -4.86 -22.90
C SER A 220 7.71 -3.48 -22.44
N VAL A 221 7.28 -2.94 -21.28
CA VAL A 221 7.57 -1.53 -20.91
C VAL A 221 7.98 -1.29 -19.45
N GLY A 222 7.78 -2.25 -18.54
CA GLY A 222 8.04 -2.06 -17.10
C GLY A 222 9.51 -1.83 -16.67
N ASN A 223 10.48 -2.00 -17.58
CA ASN A 223 11.92 -1.88 -17.24
C ASN A 223 12.45 -0.45 -17.20
N ASP A 224 11.80 0.50 -17.90
CA ASP A 224 12.30 1.88 -18.07
C ASP A 224 11.52 2.92 -17.25
N PHE A 225 10.62 2.50 -16.35
CA PHE A 225 9.83 3.44 -15.55
C PHE A 225 10.71 4.16 -14.51
N PRO A 226 10.95 5.48 -14.61
CA PRO A 226 11.90 6.19 -13.75
C PRO A 226 11.52 6.14 -12.26
N ALA A 227 10.23 6.05 -11.94
CA ALA A 227 9.75 5.97 -10.56
C ALA A 227 10.24 4.72 -9.81
N LYS A 228 10.73 3.69 -10.53
CA LYS A 228 11.40 2.52 -9.92
C LYS A 228 12.60 2.89 -9.05
N PHE A 229 13.23 4.02 -9.37
CA PHE A 229 14.44 4.51 -8.72
C PHE A 229 14.21 5.66 -7.75
N HIS A 230 12.96 6.08 -7.53
CA HIS A 230 12.62 7.07 -6.50
C HIS A 230 12.56 6.37 -5.13
N LEU A 231 13.72 6.11 -4.54
CA LEU A 231 13.85 5.37 -3.28
C LEU A 231 13.89 6.31 -2.09
N GLN A 232 13.20 5.94 -1.03
CA GLN A 232 13.22 6.64 0.25
C GLN A 232 13.68 5.66 1.33
N VAL A 233 14.96 5.74 1.69
CA VAL A 233 15.61 4.80 2.62
C VAL A 233 15.74 5.43 3.99
N LYS A 234 15.01 4.89 4.97
CA LYS A 234 15.06 5.30 6.37
C LYS A 234 16.13 4.54 7.13
N LEU A 235 17.37 5.04 7.04
CA LEU A 235 18.57 4.37 7.57
C LEU A 235 18.40 3.87 9.01
N ILE A 236 17.81 4.69 9.88
CA ILE A 236 17.62 4.35 11.29
C ILE A 236 16.64 3.17 11.44
N ASP A 237 15.55 3.15 10.67
CA ASP A 237 14.58 2.05 10.71
C ASP A 237 15.24 0.76 10.22
N TYR A 238 16.04 0.81 9.15
CA TYR A 238 16.79 -0.35 8.67
C TYR A 238 17.82 -0.89 9.67
N ILE A 239 18.56 -0.01 10.34
CA ILE A 239 19.49 -0.40 11.41
C ILE A 239 18.73 -1.09 12.55
N LEU A 240 17.63 -0.48 13.01
CA LEU A 240 16.77 -1.07 14.03
C LEU A 240 16.13 -2.38 13.57
N ALA A 241 15.75 -2.50 12.30
CA ALA A 241 15.19 -3.73 11.75
C ALA A 241 16.23 -4.84 11.68
N GLY A 242 17.50 -4.53 11.36
CA GLY A 242 18.60 -5.49 11.44
C GLY A 242 18.79 -6.03 12.85
N PHE A 243 18.79 -5.15 13.87
CA PHE A 243 18.81 -5.57 15.27
C PHE A 243 17.54 -6.34 15.68
N GLY A 244 16.38 -5.89 15.22
CA GLY A 244 15.10 -6.53 15.44
C GLY A 244 15.03 -7.93 14.85
N LEU A 245 15.66 -8.16 13.69
CA LEU A 245 15.75 -9.47 13.05
C LEU A 245 16.59 -10.43 13.89
N PHE A 246 17.74 -9.95 14.38
CA PHE A 246 18.57 -10.71 15.31
C PHE A 246 17.79 -11.09 16.58
N LEU A 247 17.04 -10.14 17.17
CA LEU A 247 16.18 -10.41 18.32
C LEU A 247 15.06 -11.39 17.99
N ALA A 248 14.38 -11.24 16.86
CA ALA A 248 13.30 -12.12 16.43
C ALA A 248 13.79 -13.57 16.25
N ALA A 249 14.99 -13.75 15.71
CA ALA A 249 15.63 -15.05 15.58
C ALA A 249 16.00 -15.66 16.95
N ARG A 250 16.56 -14.86 17.87
CA ARG A 250 16.92 -15.32 19.23
C ARG A 250 15.72 -15.62 20.12
N MET A 251 14.64 -14.86 19.97
CA MET A 251 13.40 -14.97 20.77
C MET A 251 12.37 -15.90 20.13
N ALA A 252 12.80 -16.81 19.25
CA ALA A 252 11.96 -17.90 18.75
C ALA A 252 11.46 -18.76 19.93
N PRO A 253 10.21 -19.27 19.91
CA PRO A 253 9.30 -19.32 18.77
C PRO A 253 8.41 -18.08 18.56
N ARG A 254 8.38 -17.14 19.52
CA ARG A 254 7.38 -16.07 19.57
C ARG A 254 7.34 -15.21 18.30
N TYR A 255 8.49 -14.84 17.76
CA TYR A 255 8.58 -13.89 16.64
C TYR A 255 8.90 -14.52 15.28
N ARG A 256 8.68 -15.84 15.10
CA ARG A 256 8.92 -16.54 13.83
C ARG A 256 8.24 -15.86 12.63
N PHE A 257 7.03 -15.35 12.81
CA PHE A 257 6.29 -14.65 11.76
C PHE A 257 7.02 -13.39 11.25
N PHE A 258 7.69 -12.64 12.11
CA PHE A 258 8.42 -11.43 11.70
C PHE A 258 9.57 -11.81 10.77
N VAL A 259 10.27 -12.89 11.10
CA VAL A 259 11.30 -13.49 10.24
C VAL A 259 10.70 -13.98 8.92
N SER A 260 9.57 -14.70 8.97
CA SER A 260 8.88 -15.20 7.77
C SER A 260 8.44 -14.08 6.83
N LEU A 261 7.88 -12.99 7.36
CA LEU A 261 7.46 -11.84 6.57
C LEU A 261 8.65 -11.08 5.98
N PHE A 262 9.75 -10.91 6.73
CA PHE A 262 10.98 -10.31 6.23
C PHE A 262 11.56 -11.10 5.05
N LEU A 263 11.67 -12.42 5.20
CA LEU A 263 12.17 -13.29 4.13
C LEU A 263 11.23 -13.30 2.91
N ALA A 264 9.91 -13.25 3.13
CA ALA A 264 8.95 -13.13 2.04
C ALA A 264 9.05 -11.77 1.30
N GLY A 265 9.51 -10.71 1.96
CA GLY A 265 9.71 -9.39 1.35
C GLY A 265 10.69 -9.37 0.17
N PHE A 266 11.60 -10.36 0.09
CA PHE A 266 12.57 -10.47 -1.01
C PHE A 266 11.93 -10.71 -2.39
N ILE A 267 10.63 -11.05 -2.47
CA ILE A 267 9.93 -11.11 -3.76
C ILE A 267 9.91 -9.76 -4.49
N PHE A 268 10.07 -8.65 -3.76
CA PHE A 268 10.08 -7.31 -4.34
C PHE A 268 11.47 -6.84 -4.76
N LEU A 269 12.52 -7.66 -4.64
CA LEU A 269 13.90 -7.26 -4.90
C LEU A 269 14.12 -6.72 -6.34
N SER A 270 13.36 -7.24 -7.31
CA SER A 270 13.40 -6.77 -8.70
C SER A 270 12.81 -5.36 -8.90
N TYR A 271 12.08 -4.83 -7.91
CA TYR A 271 11.48 -3.50 -7.88
C TYR A 271 11.94 -2.75 -6.61
N PRO A 272 13.10 -2.08 -6.65
CA PRO A 272 13.73 -1.43 -5.50
C PRO A 272 12.82 -0.51 -4.68
N TYR A 273 11.98 0.31 -5.32
CA TYR A 273 11.00 1.15 -4.61
C TYR A 273 10.01 0.31 -3.79
N ARG A 274 9.46 -0.77 -4.37
CA ARG A 274 8.55 -1.67 -3.64
C ARG A 274 9.23 -2.35 -2.46
N PHE A 275 10.48 -2.75 -2.65
CA PHE A 275 11.27 -3.39 -1.60
C PHE A 275 11.66 -2.43 -0.47
N LEU A 276 12.09 -1.21 -0.79
CA LEU A 276 12.71 -0.30 0.19
C LEU A 276 11.75 0.73 0.79
N SER A 277 10.65 1.06 0.12
CA SER A 277 9.80 2.19 0.51
C SER A 277 8.30 1.88 0.56
N ALA A 278 7.87 0.74 0.02
CA ALA A 278 6.47 0.32 0.01
C ALA A 278 6.25 -1.04 0.70
N GLU A 279 5.77 -2.07 0.02
CA GLU A 279 5.36 -3.34 0.64
C GLU A 279 6.50 -4.06 1.37
N GLY A 280 7.72 -3.99 0.84
CA GLY A 280 8.91 -4.54 1.48
C GLY A 280 9.37 -3.76 2.72
N TYR A 281 8.88 -2.54 2.91
CA TYR A 281 9.16 -1.74 4.11
C TYR A 281 8.28 -2.15 5.31
N LEU A 282 7.17 -2.86 5.08
CA LEU A 282 6.33 -3.40 6.15
C LEU A 282 7.08 -4.29 7.18
N PRO A 283 7.86 -5.32 6.78
CA PRO A 283 8.64 -6.09 7.74
C PRO A 283 9.70 -5.24 8.46
N VAL A 284 10.22 -4.17 7.82
CA VAL A 284 11.14 -3.22 8.47
C VAL A 284 10.41 -2.55 9.65
N ILE A 285 9.20 -1.99 9.44
CA ILE A 285 8.39 -1.38 10.50
C ILE A 285 8.22 -2.31 11.71
N LEU A 286 7.89 -3.58 11.48
CA LEU A 286 7.67 -4.57 12.53
C LEU A 286 8.96 -4.91 13.30
N LEU A 287 10.06 -5.12 12.58
CA LEU A 287 11.35 -5.45 13.19
C LEU A 287 11.94 -4.25 13.94
N SER A 288 11.85 -3.04 13.40
CA SER A 288 12.25 -1.82 14.09
C SER A 288 11.43 -1.63 15.37
N ALA A 289 10.13 -1.88 15.34
CA ALA A 289 9.28 -1.81 16.52
C ALA A 289 9.68 -2.83 17.60
N LEU A 290 10.06 -4.04 17.21
CA LEU A 290 10.56 -5.07 18.13
C LEU A 290 11.88 -4.62 18.79
N ALA A 291 12.81 -4.06 18.02
CA ALA A 291 14.04 -3.48 18.55
C ALA A 291 13.75 -2.35 19.55
N MET A 292 12.85 -1.42 19.22
CA MET A 292 12.45 -0.35 20.12
C MET A 292 11.79 -0.87 21.39
N GLN A 293 10.94 -1.89 21.29
CA GLN A 293 10.33 -2.53 22.45
C GLN A 293 11.39 -3.11 23.39
N TRP A 294 12.36 -3.83 22.83
CA TRP A 294 13.45 -4.43 23.60
C TRP A 294 14.31 -3.38 24.28
N ILE A 295 14.73 -2.35 23.53
CA ILE A 295 15.51 -1.22 24.06
C ILE A 295 14.76 -0.56 25.22
N TRP A 296 13.46 -0.30 25.05
CA TRP A 296 12.63 0.25 26.12
C TRP A 296 12.59 -0.64 27.37
N GLN A 297 12.42 -1.97 27.20
CA GLN A 297 12.38 -2.89 28.34
C GLN A 297 13.72 -2.96 29.07
N TRP A 298 14.82 -3.02 28.31
CA TRP A 298 16.18 -3.03 28.84
C TRP A 298 16.50 -1.76 29.63
N LEU A 299 16.07 -0.58 29.13
CA LEU A 299 16.27 0.68 29.81
C LEU A 299 15.37 0.81 31.05
N LYS A 300 14.12 0.35 30.99
CA LYS A 300 13.17 0.42 32.12
C LYS A 300 13.71 -0.24 33.39
N THR A 301 14.49 -1.31 33.26
CA THR A 301 15.03 -2.07 34.39
C THR A 301 16.35 -1.53 34.94
N ARG A 302 17.04 -0.66 34.20
CA ARG A 302 18.42 -0.22 34.55
C ARG A 302 18.56 1.25 34.92
N MET A 303 17.52 2.08 34.78
CA MET A 303 17.74 3.53 34.66
C MET A 303 16.79 4.46 35.43
N PHE A 304 17.37 5.55 35.96
CA PHE A 304 16.71 6.67 36.64
C PHE A 304 15.81 7.50 35.70
N LYS A 305 14.99 8.38 36.28
CA LYS A 305 13.94 9.18 35.63
C LYS A 305 14.41 9.99 34.39
N ALA A 306 15.64 10.52 34.40
CA ALA A 306 16.19 11.35 33.31
C ALA A 306 16.40 10.59 31.98
N GLN A 307 16.77 9.32 32.03
CA GLN A 307 16.97 8.50 30.81
C GLN A 307 15.64 8.05 30.19
N ARG A 308 14.55 7.99 30.97
CA ARG A 308 13.19 7.82 30.43
C ARG A 308 12.76 9.02 29.59
N MET A 309 13.20 10.23 29.93
CA MET A 309 12.97 11.43 29.13
C MET A 309 13.73 11.37 27.80
N LEU A 310 14.96 10.85 27.78
CA LEU A 310 15.72 10.64 26.54
C LEU A 310 15.01 9.69 25.57
N ILE A 311 14.38 8.62 26.07
CA ILE A 311 13.59 7.72 25.20
C ILE A 311 12.30 8.41 24.73
N GLY A 312 11.67 9.22 25.58
CA GLY A 312 10.57 10.09 25.16
C GLY A 312 11.00 11.02 24.01
N ALA A 313 12.19 11.61 24.11
CA ALA A 313 12.77 12.42 23.05
C ALA A 313 13.08 11.59 21.78
N LEU A 314 13.55 10.35 21.90
CA LEU A 314 13.72 9.44 20.76
C LEU A 314 12.39 9.12 20.08
N ILE A 315 11.33 8.83 20.85
CA ILE A 315 9.99 8.61 20.29
C ILE A 315 9.50 9.86 19.55
N LEU A 316 9.65 11.04 20.15
CA LEU A 316 9.34 12.31 19.47
C LEU A 316 10.18 12.50 18.20
N PHE A 317 11.46 12.14 18.23
CA PHE A 317 12.33 12.17 17.07
C PHE A 317 11.80 11.28 15.92
N PHE A 318 11.38 10.05 16.20
CA PHE A 318 10.76 9.18 15.19
C PHE A 318 9.43 9.73 14.67
N LEU A 319 8.61 10.30 15.57
CA LEU A 319 7.30 10.82 15.21
C LEU A 319 7.34 12.14 14.42
N PHE A 320 8.47 12.85 14.38
CA PHE A 320 8.53 14.20 13.76
C PHE A 320 9.76 14.47 12.88
N VAL A 321 10.93 13.89 13.17
CA VAL A 321 12.21 14.29 12.55
C VAL A 321 12.76 13.24 11.58
N SER A 322 12.48 11.96 11.79
CA SER A 322 12.96 10.78 11.04
C SER A 322 13.67 11.10 9.70
N PRO A 323 15.01 11.03 9.63
CA PRO A 323 15.77 11.34 8.43
C PRO A 323 15.58 10.26 7.36
N VAL A 324 15.54 10.69 6.11
CA VAL A 324 15.39 9.80 4.96
C VAL A 324 16.43 10.14 3.89
N LEU A 325 17.10 9.11 3.39
CA LEU A 325 17.95 9.21 2.21
C LEU A 325 17.07 8.99 0.98
N ILE A 326 16.86 10.05 0.22
CA ILE A 326 16.18 9.99 -1.07
C ILE A 326 17.22 9.71 -2.14
N LEU A 327 16.98 8.67 -2.93
CA LEU A 327 17.71 8.38 -4.14
C LEU A 327 16.73 8.58 -5.29
N ASP A 328 17.13 9.32 -6.31
CA ASP A 328 16.31 9.54 -7.49
C ASP A 328 17.16 9.45 -8.76
N LYS A 329 16.59 8.93 -9.84
CA LYS A 329 17.23 8.86 -11.15
C LYS A 329 16.32 9.58 -12.16
N PRO A 330 16.41 10.92 -12.24
CA PRO A 330 15.56 11.67 -13.15
C PRO A 330 15.92 11.32 -14.60
N ALA A 331 14.95 10.94 -15.42
CA ALA A 331 15.17 10.78 -16.85
C ALA A 331 15.44 12.16 -17.50
N PRO A 332 16.42 12.30 -18.43
CA PRO A 332 17.26 11.27 -19.05
C PRO A 332 18.64 11.06 -18.37
N SER A 333 18.84 11.54 -17.14
CA SER A 333 20.13 11.44 -16.45
C SER A 333 20.53 9.99 -16.16
N SER A 334 21.78 9.64 -16.47
CA SER A 334 22.40 8.39 -16.04
C SER A 334 22.85 8.41 -14.58
N ARG A 335 22.91 9.60 -13.94
CA ARG A 335 23.39 9.78 -12.57
C ARG A 335 22.24 9.69 -11.57
N VAL A 336 22.47 8.92 -10.50
CA VAL A 336 21.60 8.88 -9.32
C VAL A 336 21.88 10.10 -8.47
N ASN A 337 20.87 10.90 -8.22
CA ASN A 337 20.90 12.00 -7.27
C ASN A 337 20.59 11.47 -5.87
N TYR A 338 21.32 11.95 -4.87
CA TYR A 338 21.06 11.66 -3.47
C TYR A 338 20.72 12.95 -2.73
N LYS A 339 19.69 12.88 -1.89
CA LYS A 339 19.27 14.00 -1.03
C LYS A 339 18.94 13.45 0.34
N LEU A 340 19.49 14.08 1.38
CA LEU A 340 19.05 13.81 2.74
C LEU A 340 17.90 14.76 3.08
N GLU A 341 16.73 14.20 3.40
CA GLU A 341 15.62 14.97 3.92
C GLU A 341 15.41 14.71 5.40
N TRP A 342 15.16 15.79 6.12
CA TRP A 342 14.74 15.76 7.51
C TRP A 342 13.21 15.89 7.58
N MET A 343 12.62 15.42 8.67
CA MET A 343 11.18 15.49 8.94
C MET A 343 10.33 14.70 7.93
N ASP A 344 10.70 13.45 7.68
CA ASP A 344 9.93 12.52 6.83
C ASP A 344 9.00 11.60 7.63
N SER A 345 8.55 12.04 8.81
CA SER A 345 7.51 11.32 9.54
C SER A 345 6.15 11.52 8.86
N ALA A 346 5.24 10.57 9.00
CA ALA A 346 3.89 10.70 8.45
C ALA A 346 3.16 11.93 9.02
N LEU A 347 3.33 12.21 10.32
CA LEU A 347 2.71 13.36 10.97
C LEU A 347 3.26 14.69 10.44
N SER A 348 4.60 14.83 10.39
CA SER A 348 5.24 16.03 9.82
C SER A 348 4.92 16.19 8.35
N GLY A 349 4.93 15.10 7.57
CA GLY A 349 4.62 15.12 6.15
C GLY A 349 3.19 15.57 5.87
N ILE A 350 2.21 15.10 6.64
CA ILE A 350 0.82 15.57 6.51
C ILE A 350 0.71 17.05 6.89
N LEU A 351 1.27 17.46 8.05
CA LEU A 351 1.20 18.83 8.55
C LEU A 351 1.87 19.86 7.62
N LEU A 352 3.02 19.49 7.05
CA LEU A 352 3.78 20.33 6.13
C LEU A 352 3.25 20.26 4.70
N GLY A 353 2.19 19.49 4.44
CA GLY A 353 1.65 19.31 3.10
C GLY A 353 2.67 18.68 2.13
N LYS A 354 3.54 17.78 2.62
CA LYS A 354 4.48 17.06 1.75
C LYS A 354 3.70 16.28 0.68
N GLY A 355 4.31 16.21 -0.50
CA GLY A 355 3.75 15.61 -1.72
C GLY A 355 3.25 16.68 -2.69
N SER A 356 3.58 16.52 -3.98
CA SER A 356 2.99 17.33 -5.05
C SER A 356 1.60 16.78 -5.36
N SER A 357 0.57 17.62 -5.25
CA SER A 357 -0.76 17.25 -5.74
C SER A 357 -0.80 17.47 -7.25
N ILE A 358 -1.23 16.44 -7.98
CA ILE A 358 -1.57 16.57 -9.40
C ILE A 358 -3.01 17.04 -9.60
N TRP A 359 -3.73 17.39 -8.52
CA TRP A 359 -5.13 17.77 -8.55
C TRP A 359 -5.33 19.27 -8.60
N PHE A 360 -5.84 19.70 -9.74
CA PHE A 360 -6.19 21.09 -10.01
C PHE A 360 -7.70 21.16 -10.30
N PRO A 361 -8.56 21.18 -9.26
CA PRO A 361 -10.01 21.09 -9.43
C PRO A 361 -10.57 22.21 -10.31
N GLN A 362 -10.00 23.42 -10.18
CA GLN A 362 -10.35 24.60 -10.98
C GLN A 362 -10.10 24.41 -12.49
N MET A 363 -9.22 23.48 -12.86
CA MET A 363 -8.92 23.16 -14.26
C MET A 363 -9.66 21.90 -14.72
N TYR A 364 -9.56 20.81 -13.95
CA TYR A 364 -10.10 19.51 -14.37
C TYR A 364 -11.62 19.42 -14.29
N LEU A 365 -12.27 20.01 -13.28
CA LEU A 365 -13.73 19.91 -13.15
C LEU A 365 -14.46 20.67 -14.27
N PRO A 366 -14.12 21.94 -14.57
CA PRO A 366 -14.73 22.63 -15.71
C PRO A 366 -14.42 21.95 -17.05
N ALA A 367 -13.19 21.45 -17.24
CA ALA A 367 -12.83 20.73 -18.46
C ALA A 367 -13.65 19.43 -18.63
N ALA A 368 -13.79 18.64 -17.56
CA ALA A 368 -14.62 17.43 -17.57
C ALA A 368 -16.10 17.76 -17.82
N ASP A 369 -16.61 18.87 -17.31
CA ASP A 369 -17.97 19.36 -17.59
C ASP A 369 -18.16 19.74 -19.07
N ILE A 370 -17.20 20.45 -19.66
CA ILE A 370 -17.22 20.81 -21.08
C ILE A 370 -17.23 19.54 -21.93
N ILE A 371 -16.38 18.56 -21.63
CA ILE A 371 -16.37 17.26 -22.34
C ILE A 371 -17.75 16.61 -22.22
N ARG A 372 -18.28 16.45 -21.01
CA ARG A 372 -19.58 15.78 -20.79
C ARG A 372 -20.75 16.43 -21.54
N ARG A 373 -20.73 17.76 -21.70
CA ARG A 373 -21.79 18.51 -22.39
C ARG A 373 -21.66 18.48 -23.91
N ASN A 374 -20.47 18.22 -24.44
CA ASN A 374 -20.17 18.32 -25.88
C ASN A 374 -19.76 16.97 -26.51
N SER A 375 -19.92 15.86 -25.80
CA SER A 375 -19.64 14.52 -26.32
C SER A 375 -20.70 13.50 -25.89
N VAL A 376 -20.92 12.49 -26.72
CA VAL A 376 -21.72 11.31 -26.38
C VAL A 376 -20.86 10.28 -25.63
N LYS A 377 -21.47 9.24 -25.04
CA LYS A 377 -20.75 8.28 -24.19
C LYS A 377 -19.71 7.46 -24.95
N GLU A 378 -19.97 7.26 -26.23
CA GLU A 378 -19.19 6.46 -27.17
C GLU A 378 -18.00 7.23 -27.73
N ASP A 379 -17.95 8.55 -27.53
CA ASP A 379 -16.83 9.38 -27.97
C ASP A 379 -15.57 9.07 -27.17
N ILE A 380 -14.44 9.07 -27.88
CA ILE A 380 -13.11 8.87 -27.32
C ILE A 380 -12.43 10.23 -27.22
N ILE A 381 -11.88 10.52 -26.05
CA ILE A 381 -11.10 11.74 -25.84
C ILE A 381 -9.59 11.47 -25.97
N TYR A 382 -8.85 12.50 -26.33
CA TYR A 382 -7.39 12.46 -26.42
C TYR A 382 -6.78 13.74 -25.84
N SER A 383 -5.61 13.58 -25.23
CA SER A 383 -4.77 14.68 -24.79
C SER A 383 -3.32 14.45 -25.25
N GLY A 384 -2.64 15.53 -25.67
CA GLY A 384 -1.18 15.47 -25.87
C GLY A 384 -0.40 15.22 -24.57
N ILE A 385 -1.07 15.28 -23.41
CA ILE A 385 -0.51 15.01 -22.10
C ILE A 385 -1.19 13.76 -21.52
N ASN A 386 -0.49 12.61 -21.55
CA ASN A 386 -1.07 11.30 -21.19
C ASN A 386 -1.83 11.29 -19.86
N PHE A 387 -1.23 11.81 -18.79
CA PHE A 387 -1.87 11.84 -17.47
C PHE A 387 -3.15 12.68 -17.47
N SER A 388 -3.17 13.81 -18.18
CA SER A 388 -4.35 14.67 -18.26
C SER A 388 -5.49 13.97 -19.01
N GLY A 389 -5.17 13.21 -20.05
CA GLY A 389 -6.14 12.40 -20.79
C GLY A 389 -6.84 11.36 -19.92
N VAL A 390 -6.11 10.71 -19.00
CA VAL A 390 -6.70 9.73 -18.09
C VAL A 390 -7.49 10.39 -16.96
N ILE A 391 -6.98 11.47 -16.35
CA ILE A 391 -7.75 12.24 -15.36
C ILE A 391 -9.08 12.69 -15.95
N LEU A 392 -9.04 13.30 -17.15
CA LEU A 392 -10.24 13.80 -17.81
C LEU A 392 -11.15 12.66 -18.26
N GLY A 393 -10.61 11.52 -18.71
CA GLY A 393 -11.41 10.33 -19.06
C GLY A 393 -12.19 9.79 -17.86
N ALA A 394 -11.51 9.65 -16.72
CA ALA A 394 -12.11 9.23 -15.45
C ALA A 394 -13.21 10.20 -14.96
N LEU A 395 -12.94 11.51 -14.99
CA LEU A 395 -13.87 12.53 -14.47
C LEU A 395 -15.05 12.81 -15.40
N SER A 396 -14.80 12.81 -16.71
CA SER A 396 -15.85 13.00 -17.72
C SER A 396 -16.61 11.72 -18.04
N GLN A 397 -16.13 10.56 -17.55
CA GLN A 397 -16.70 9.25 -17.82
C GLN A 397 -16.75 8.97 -19.33
N ARG A 398 -15.57 9.05 -19.95
CA ARG A 398 -15.32 8.78 -21.38
C ARG A 398 -14.14 7.85 -21.54
N ALA A 399 -14.15 7.11 -22.65
CA ALA A 399 -12.98 6.36 -23.07
C ALA A 399 -11.89 7.35 -23.51
N THR A 400 -10.63 6.98 -23.32
CA THR A 400 -9.48 7.80 -23.70
C THR A 400 -8.47 7.01 -24.50
N SER A 401 -7.85 7.65 -25.48
CA SER A 401 -6.72 7.06 -26.21
C SER A 401 -5.40 7.12 -25.41
N ASN A 402 -5.38 7.85 -24.30
CA ASN A 402 -4.23 7.91 -23.40
C ASN A 402 -4.20 6.71 -22.43
N ALA A 403 -3.07 6.53 -21.76
CA ALA A 403 -2.91 5.55 -20.68
C ALA A 403 -1.97 6.09 -19.60
N ILE A 404 -2.21 5.75 -18.33
CA ILE A 404 -1.30 6.12 -17.22
C ILE A 404 -0.01 5.34 -17.33
N PHE A 405 -0.17 4.04 -17.49
CA PHE A 405 0.93 3.13 -17.61
C PHE A 405 1.19 2.99 -19.09
N PRO A 406 2.38 3.34 -19.61
CA PRO A 406 2.75 3.00 -20.97
C PRO A 406 3.01 1.48 -21.08
N GLU A 407 2.43 0.64 -20.22
CA GLU A 407 2.47 -0.82 -20.25
C GLU A 407 1.64 -1.35 -21.43
N VAL A 408 1.94 -0.84 -22.63
CA VAL A 408 2.03 -1.47 -23.95
C VAL A 408 2.94 -0.57 -24.79
#